data_AF-A0A075G1K5-F1
#
_entry.id   AF-A0A075G1K5-F1
#
_cell.length_a   1.000
_cell.length_b   1.000
_cell.length_c   1.000
_cell.angle_alpha   90.00
_cell.angle_beta   90.00
_cell.angle_gamma   90.00
#
_symmetry.space_group_name_H-M   'P 1'
#
loop_
_entity.id
_entity.type
_entity.pdbx_description
1 polymer ?
#
loop_
_entity_poly.entity_id
_entity_poly.type
_entity_poly.pdbx_seq_one_letter_code
_entity_poly.pdbx_strand_id
1 'polypeptide(L)'
;MRKYVNKQKFIQKNSKEISTNYILCNFCSVRLTSKKNKDLNQKCFICKNIFEQIDNIVIRILESIESYEFSSFETGIIIKPSLIDRDDHIKSEFQIKGVSSIKSNINNELSKKLSTKNKDWDKPYRFRSSNKSGF
;
A
#
# COMPACT_ATOMS: atom_id res chain seq x y z
N MET A 1 24.57 -31.28 -8.18
CA MET A 1 24.41 -30.10 -7.29
C MET A 1 24.84 -28.75 -7.92
N ARG A 2 24.77 -28.55 -9.26
CA ARG A 2 25.20 -27.29 -9.92
C ARG A 2 24.09 -26.27 -10.22
N LYS A 3 22.82 -26.57 -9.94
CA LYS A 3 21.68 -25.75 -10.37
C LYS A 3 21.24 -24.66 -9.35
N TYR A 4 21.73 -24.70 -8.12
CA TYR A 4 21.31 -23.79 -7.04
C TYR A 4 22.16 -22.51 -6.89
N VAL A 5 23.40 -22.51 -7.40
CA VAL A 5 24.34 -21.39 -7.23
C VAL A 5 24.01 -20.20 -8.16
N ASN A 6 23.30 -20.43 -9.27
CA ASN A 6 23.03 -19.40 -10.28
C ASN A 6 21.80 -18.51 -9.99
N LYS A 7 20.87 -18.95 -9.13
CA LYS A 7 19.63 -18.19 -8.84
C LYS A 7 19.92 -16.95 -7.97
N GLN A 8 20.89 -17.03 -7.07
CA GLN A 8 21.29 -15.92 -6.20
C GLN A 8 22.06 -14.81 -6.94
N LYS A 9 22.86 -15.17 -7.96
CA LYS A 9 23.59 -14.19 -8.80
C LYS A 9 22.68 -13.41 -9.77
N PHE A 10 21.58 -14.01 -10.23
CA PHE A 10 20.62 -13.36 -11.13
C PHE A 10 19.75 -12.31 -10.42
N ILE A 11 19.29 -12.63 -9.19
CA ILE A 11 18.49 -11.71 -8.36
C ILE A 11 19.31 -10.48 -7.92
N GLN A 12 20.61 -10.67 -7.62
CA GLN A 12 21.50 -9.57 -7.24
C GLN A 12 21.86 -8.63 -8.41
N LYS A 13 21.99 -9.14 -9.64
CA LYS A 13 22.32 -8.36 -10.84
C LYS A 13 21.19 -7.39 -11.23
N ASN A 14 19.95 -7.87 -11.24
CA ASN A 14 18.79 -7.06 -11.63
C ASN A 14 18.48 -5.93 -10.61
N SER A 15 18.75 -6.16 -9.32
CA SER A 15 18.50 -5.16 -8.26
C SER A 15 19.29 -3.85 -8.43
N LYS A 16 20.49 -3.91 -9.03
CA LYS A 16 21.33 -2.72 -9.28
C LYS A 16 20.89 -1.97 -10.53
N GLU A 17 20.53 -2.68 -11.59
CA GLU A 17 20.11 -2.09 -12.87
C GLU A 17 18.75 -1.37 -12.78
N ILE A 18 17.84 -1.87 -11.92
CA ILE A 18 16.55 -1.19 -11.65
C ILE A 18 16.79 0.20 -11.06
N SER A 19 17.66 0.31 -10.06
CA SER A 19 17.94 1.58 -9.37
C SER A 19 18.68 2.60 -10.24
N THR A 20 19.39 2.16 -11.29
CA THR A 20 20.09 3.06 -12.21
C THR A 20 19.20 3.54 -13.35
N ASN A 21 18.21 2.74 -13.76
CA ASN A 21 17.36 3.07 -14.90
C ASN A 21 16.07 3.78 -14.48
N TYR A 22 15.58 3.54 -13.26
CA TYR A 22 14.29 4.05 -12.78
C TYR A 22 14.38 4.72 -11.42
N ILE A 23 13.79 5.91 -11.32
CA ILE A 23 13.57 6.60 -10.05
C ILE A 23 12.40 5.91 -9.35
N LEU A 24 12.65 5.29 -8.19
CA LEU A 24 11.65 4.59 -7.40
C LEU A 24 11.58 5.16 -5.99
N CYS A 25 10.38 5.29 -5.43
CA CYS A 25 10.23 5.62 -4.01
C CYS A 25 10.71 4.47 -3.11
N ASN A 26 10.88 4.76 -1.82
CA ASN A 26 11.27 3.76 -0.83
C ASN A 26 10.35 2.53 -0.84
N PHE A 27 9.04 2.74 -0.95
CA PHE A 27 8.07 1.65 -0.97
C PHE A 27 8.26 0.72 -2.18
N CYS A 28 8.31 1.29 -3.39
CA CYS A 28 8.48 0.52 -4.62
C CYS A 28 9.85 -0.17 -4.66
N SER A 29 10.90 0.49 -4.16
CA SER A 29 12.26 -0.05 -4.11
C SER A 29 12.34 -1.24 -3.16
N VAL A 30 11.83 -1.11 -1.94
CA VAL A 30 11.81 -2.20 -0.95
C VAL A 30 10.98 -3.38 -1.47
N ARG A 31 9.82 -3.10 -2.08
CA ARG A 31 8.94 -4.13 -2.64
C ARG A 31 9.60 -4.92 -3.78
N LEU A 32 10.37 -4.26 -4.66
CA LEU A 32 10.95 -4.89 -5.86
C LEU A 32 12.36 -5.45 -5.65
N THR A 33 13.16 -4.81 -4.79
CA THR A 33 14.61 -5.08 -4.67
C THR A 33 15.05 -5.41 -3.25
N SER A 34 14.15 -5.35 -2.28
CA SER A 34 14.42 -5.51 -0.84
C SER A 34 15.47 -4.54 -0.27
N LYS A 35 15.80 -3.48 -1.02
CA LYS A 35 16.69 -2.39 -0.60
C LYS A 35 15.92 -1.07 -0.53
N LYS A 36 16.24 -0.26 0.48
CA LYS A 36 15.80 1.13 0.54
C LYS A 36 16.68 1.96 -0.41
N ASN A 37 16.05 2.79 -1.23
CA ASN A 37 16.77 3.84 -1.95
C ASN A 37 16.92 5.07 -1.06
N LYS A 38 17.81 5.99 -1.43
CA LYS A 38 17.79 7.34 -0.84
C LYS A 38 16.52 8.04 -1.30
N ASP A 39 15.93 8.85 -0.42
CA ASP A 39 14.83 9.73 -0.80
C ASP A 39 15.30 10.67 -1.90
N LEU A 40 14.86 10.37 -3.12
CA LEU A 40 15.06 11.22 -4.27
C LEU A 40 13.91 12.23 -4.27
N ASN A 41 14.21 13.52 -4.44
CA ASN A 41 13.20 14.59 -4.51
C ASN A 41 12.37 14.54 -5.82
N GLN A 42 12.35 13.39 -6.50
CA GLN A 42 11.74 13.15 -7.79
C GLN A 42 10.58 12.15 -7.66
N LYS A 43 9.58 12.27 -8.53
CA LYS A 43 8.39 11.41 -8.50
C LYS A 43 8.75 9.98 -8.89
N CYS A 44 8.30 9.00 -8.11
CA CYS A 44 8.46 7.58 -8.43
C CYS A 44 7.87 7.23 -9.80
N PHE A 45 8.66 6.54 -10.63
CA PHE A 45 8.25 6.06 -11.94
C PHE A 45 7.03 5.15 -11.86
N ILE A 46 6.89 4.30 -10.84
CA ILE A 46 5.75 3.38 -10.72
C ILE A 46 4.54 4.09 -10.12
N CYS A 47 4.63 4.54 -8.87
CA CYS A 47 3.45 4.97 -8.12
C CYS A 47 3.24 6.48 -8.10
N LYS A 48 4.17 7.29 -8.62
CA LYS A 48 4.14 8.76 -8.50
C LYS A 48 3.89 9.25 -7.06
N ASN A 49 4.43 8.52 -6.09
CA ASN A 49 4.33 8.77 -4.65
C ASN A 49 2.89 8.74 -4.09
N ILE A 50 2.01 7.90 -4.65
CA ILE A 50 0.63 7.74 -4.16
C ILE A 50 0.57 7.38 -2.67
N PHE A 51 1.59 6.69 -2.14
CA PHE A 51 1.65 6.29 -0.73
C PHE A 51 1.70 7.47 0.24
N GLU A 52 2.26 8.62 -0.17
CA GLU A 52 2.28 9.84 0.64
C GLU A 52 0.87 10.43 0.82
N GLN A 53 -0.04 10.15 -0.12
CA GLN A 53 -1.41 10.65 -0.08
C GLN A 53 -2.36 9.73 0.70
N ILE A 54 -1.93 8.51 1.06
CA ILE A 54 -2.82 7.53 1.69
C ILE A 54 -3.35 8.05 3.02
N ASP A 55 -2.53 8.73 3.84
CA ASP A 55 -3.00 9.26 5.12
C ASP A 55 -4.14 10.27 4.95
N ASN A 56 -4.03 11.17 3.97
CA ASN A 56 -5.07 12.14 3.66
C ASN A 56 -6.33 11.47 3.12
N ILE A 57 -6.19 10.42 2.30
CA ILE A 57 -7.33 9.64 1.80
C ILE A 57 -8.04 8.94 2.97
N VAL A 58 -7.29 8.35 3.89
CA VAL A 58 -7.85 7.67 5.07
C VAL A 58 -8.64 8.64 5.95
N ILE A 59 -8.12 9.84 6.20
CA ILE A 59 -8.84 10.86 6.98
C ILE A 59 -10.19 11.18 6.34
N ARG A 60 -10.21 11.43 5.02
CA ARG A 60 -11.45 11.72 4.29
C ARG A 60 -12.45 10.57 4.33
N ILE A 61 -11.96 9.34 4.25
CA ILE A 61 -12.83 8.16 4.38
C ILE A 61 -13.45 8.12 5.77
N LEU A 62 -12.65 8.34 6.83
CA LEU A 62 -13.13 8.35 8.21
C LEU A 62 -14.19 9.43 8.45
N GLU A 63 -13.98 10.65 7.95
CA GLU A 63 -14.98 11.74 8.00
C GLU A 63 -16.27 11.35 7.27
N SER A 64 -16.17 10.66 6.13
CA SER A 64 -17.35 10.26 5.35
C SER A 64 -18.17 9.14 5.98
N ILE A 65 -17.53 8.29 6.80
CA ILE A 65 -18.17 7.15 7.45
C ILE A 65 -18.52 7.40 8.91
N GLU A 66 -18.24 8.59 9.44
CA GLU A 66 -18.46 8.96 10.86
C GLU A 66 -19.92 8.73 11.30
N SER A 67 -20.89 8.91 10.40
CA SER A 67 -22.31 8.70 10.68
C SER A 67 -22.77 7.23 10.60
N TYR A 68 -21.89 6.29 10.28
CA TYR A 68 -22.23 4.89 10.06
C TYR A 68 -21.63 4.00 11.15
N GLU A 69 -22.45 3.11 11.72
CA GLU A 69 -21.98 2.08 12.65
C GLU A 69 -21.84 0.74 11.91
N PHE A 70 -20.66 0.12 12.00
CA PHE A 70 -20.39 -1.18 11.37
C PHE A 70 -19.44 -2.01 12.22
N SER A 71 -19.63 -3.34 12.20
CA SER A 71 -18.75 -4.29 12.88
C SER A 71 -17.60 -4.79 12.00
N SER A 72 -17.76 -4.70 10.68
CA SER A 72 -16.74 -5.08 9.70
C SER A 72 -16.82 -4.19 8.47
N PHE A 73 -15.70 -4.08 7.75
CA PHE A 73 -15.62 -3.33 6.51
C PHE A 73 -14.70 -4.05 5.53
N GLU A 74 -14.95 -3.85 4.24
CA GLU A 74 -14.07 -4.28 3.16
C GLU A 74 -13.64 -3.06 2.34
N THR A 75 -12.42 -3.10 1.81
CA THR A 75 -11.87 -2.01 0.98
C THR A 75 -11.46 -2.53 -0.38
N GLY A 76 -11.89 -1.81 -1.40
CA GLY A 76 -11.46 -1.98 -2.79
C GLY A 76 -11.02 -0.64 -3.37
N ILE A 77 -10.01 -0.67 -4.23
CA ILE A 77 -9.52 0.51 -4.94
C ILE A 77 -9.61 0.36 -6.45
N ILE A 78 -9.86 1.49 -7.10
CA ILE A 78 -9.72 1.66 -8.54
C ILE A 78 -8.56 2.64 -8.76
N ILE A 79 -7.55 2.21 -9.52
CA ILE A 79 -6.37 3.03 -9.83
C ILE A 79 -6.24 3.19 -11.34
N LYS A 80 -5.62 4.28 -11.78
CA LYS A 80 -5.38 4.54 -13.21
C LYS A 80 -4.62 3.37 -13.85
N PRO A 81 -5.05 2.86 -15.01
CA PRO A 81 -4.36 1.77 -15.71
C PRO A 81 -2.87 2.04 -15.91
N SER A 82 -2.52 3.29 -16.23
CA SER A 82 -1.11 3.71 -16.38
C SER A 82 -0.22 3.46 -15.17
N LEU A 83 -0.75 3.33 -13.94
CA LEU A 83 0.03 2.94 -12.76
C LEU A 83 0.32 1.43 -12.76
N ILE A 84 -0.65 0.63 -13.20
CA ILE A 84 -0.54 -0.83 -13.33
C ILE A 84 0.44 -1.14 -14.46
N ASP A 85 0.27 -0.50 -15.62
CA ASP A 85 1.14 -0.70 -16.79
C ASP A 85 2.62 -0.43 -16.47
N ARG A 86 2.90 0.62 -15.68
CA ARG A 86 4.27 0.96 -15.25
C ARG A 86 4.85 -0.04 -14.24
N ASP A 87 4.01 -0.61 -13.37
CA ASP A 87 4.41 -1.69 -12.46
C ASP A 87 4.77 -2.96 -13.25
N ASP A 88 3.90 -3.32 -14.20
CA ASP A 88 4.04 -4.52 -15.02
C ASP A 88 5.20 -4.40 -16.02
N HIS A 89 5.46 -3.19 -16.54
CA HIS A 89 6.64 -2.90 -17.36
C HIS A 89 7.93 -3.30 -16.65
N ILE A 90 8.14 -2.80 -15.42
CA ILE A 90 9.33 -3.10 -14.63
C ILE A 90 9.38 -4.59 -14.27
N LYS A 91 8.25 -5.20 -13.92
CA LYS A 91 8.22 -6.64 -13.62
C LYS A 91 8.61 -7.48 -14.83
N SER A 92 8.14 -7.11 -16.02
CA SER A 92 8.45 -7.79 -17.27
C SER A 92 9.92 -7.60 -17.66
N GLU A 93 10.39 -6.35 -17.67
CA GLU A 93 11.76 -5.98 -18.06
C GLU A 93 12.80 -6.69 -17.19
N PHE A 94 12.59 -6.74 -15.87
CA PHE A 94 13.54 -7.35 -14.93
C PHE A 94 13.16 -8.78 -14.52
N GLN A 95 12.15 -9.37 -15.16
CA GLN A 95 11.64 -10.72 -14.91
C GLN A 95 11.34 -11.00 -13.42
N ILE A 96 10.80 -10.01 -12.71
CA ILE A 96 10.48 -10.09 -11.29
C ILE A 96 9.22 -10.93 -11.12
N LYS A 97 9.31 -12.01 -10.35
CA LYS A 97 8.21 -12.94 -10.08
C LYS A 97 7.92 -13.02 -8.58
N GLY A 98 6.66 -13.26 -8.23
CA GLY A 98 6.24 -13.44 -6.83
C GLY A 98 6.10 -12.16 -6.02
N VAL A 99 6.06 -10.99 -6.68
CA VAL A 99 5.84 -9.69 -6.03
C VAL A 99 4.41 -9.21 -6.29
N SER A 100 3.75 -8.75 -5.23
CA SER A 100 2.38 -8.25 -5.29
C SER A 100 2.22 -7.02 -6.22
N SER A 101 1.03 -6.87 -6.80
CA SER A 101 0.69 -5.73 -7.65
C SER A 101 0.66 -4.42 -6.86
N ILE A 102 1.00 -3.31 -7.52
CA ILE A 102 0.92 -1.99 -6.89
C ILE A 102 -0.50 -1.71 -6.35
N LYS A 103 -1.53 -2.17 -7.07
CA LYS A 103 -2.93 -2.09 -6.66
C LYS A 103 -3.18 -2.81 -5.32
N SER A 104 -2.78 -4.07 -5.23
CA SER A 104 -2.96 -4.87 -4.01
C SER A 104 -2.24 -4.25 -2.82
N ASN A 105 -1.04 -3.71 -3.04
CA ASN A 105 -0.29 -3.03 -1.97
C ASN A 105 -0.99 -1.77 -1.47
N ILE A 106 -1.46 -0.90 -2.37
CA ILE A 106 -2.19 0.32 -1.98
C ILE A 106 -3.46 -0.06 -1.20
N ASN A 107 -4.19 -1.08 -1.65
CA ASN A 107 -5.40 -1.54 -0.98
C ASN A 107 -5.10 -2.05 0.43
N ASN A 108 -4.05 -2.87 0.57
CA ASN A 108 -3.62 -3.41 1.86
C ASN A 108 -3.16 -2.30 2.81
N GLU A 109 -2.41 -1.31 2.31
CA GLU A 109 -1.95 -0.17 3.10
C GLU A 109 -3.14 0.66 3.61
N LEU A 110 -4.11 0.93 2.73
CA LEU A 110 -5.34 1.65 3.04
C LEU A 110 -6.17 0.91 4.10
N SER A 111 -6.42 -0.38 3.87
CA SER A 111 -7.17 -1.25 4.78
C SER A 111 -6.53 -1.30 6.17
N LYS A 112 -5.20 -1.46 6.23
CA LYS A 112 -4.45 -1.50 7.48
C LYS A 112 -4.54 -0.18 8.24
N LYS A 113 -4.47 0.97 7.55
CA LYS A 113 -4.57 2.29 8.19
C LYS A 113 -5.98 2.58 8.68
N LEU A 114 -7.00 2.23 7.91
CA LEU A 114 -8.40 2.31 8.34
C LEU A 114 -8.65 1.44 9.57
N SER A 115 -8.20 0.19 9.56
CA SER A 115 -8.34 -0.72 10.70
C SER A 115 -7.61 -0.20 11.94
N THR A 116 -6.41 0.36 11.80
CA THR A 116 -5.66 0.91 12.93
C THR A 116 -6.33 2.14 13.54
N LYS A 117 -6.82 3.07 12.70
CA LYS A 117 -7.51 4.28 13.18
C LYS A 117 -8.91 3.98 13.75
N ASN A 118 -9.54 2.89 13.31
CA ASN A 118 -10.81 2.42 13.86
C ASN A 118 -10.69 1.73 15.23
N LYS A 119 -9.49 1.42 15.73
CA LYS A 119 -9.33 0.80 17.06
C LYS A 119 -9.73 1.69 18.24
N ASP A 120 -9.91 2.99 18.01
CA ASP A 120 -10.52 3.88 19.01
C ASP A 120 -12.04 3.69 19.17
N TRP A 121 -12.69 2.96 18.24
CA TRP A 121 -14.13 2.62 18.30
C TRP A 121 -14.43 1.45 19.26
N ASP A 122 -13.43 0.68 19.67
CA ASP A 122 -13.56 -0.42 20.65
C ASP A 122 -13.64 0.07 22.11
N LYS A 123 -13.87 1.37 22.36
CA LYS A 123 -14.32 1.81 23.69
C LYS A 123 -15.82 1.56 23.80
N PRO A 124 -16.29 0.69 24.70
CA PRO A 124 -17.72 0.57 24.96
C PRO A 124 -18.20 1.91 25.51
N TYR A 125 -18.86 2.71 24.69
CA TYR A 125 -19.68 3.80 25.19
C TYR A 125 -20.73 3.15 26.09
N ARG A 126 -20.56 3.33 27.42
CA ARG A 126 -21.56 2.94 28.42
C ARG A 126 -22.91 3.48 27.98
N PHE A 127 -23.89 2.60 27.95
CA PHE A 127 -25.31 2.93 27.99
C PHE A 127 -25.53 4.12 28.92
N ARG A 128 -25.90 5.26 28.34
CA ARG A 128 -26.53 6.33 29.09
C ARG A 128 -28.02 6.03 29.07
N SER A 129 -28.44 5.17 30.00
CA SER A 129 -29.85 4.99 30.36
C SER A 129 -30.39 6.34 30.79
N SER A 130 -31.06 7.00 29.85
CA SER A 130 -31.83 8.20 30.11
C SER A 130 -33.27 7.74 30.31
N ASN A 131 -33.60 7.37 31.55
CA ASN A 131 -34.98 7.34 32.00
C ASN A 131 -35.57 8.74 31.84
N LYS A 132 -36.45 8.92 30.85
CA LYS A 132 -37.47 9.98 30.76
C LYS A 132 -38.66 9.33 30.03
N SER A 133 -39.62 8.77 30.77
CA SER A 133 -40.81 9.43 31.36
C SER A 133 -42.01 9.40 30.41
N GLY A 134 -43.08 8.77 30.89
CA GLY A 134 -44.51 8.96 30.59
C GLY A 134 -44.94 9.51 29.24
N PHE A 135 -45.80 8.77 28.55
CA PHE A 135 -47.24 9.04 28.46
C PHE A 135 -47.95 7.75 28.06
#